data_AF-X1UAA7-F1
#
_entry.id   AF-X1UAA7-F1
#
_cell.length_a   1.000
_cell.length_b   1.000
_cell.length_c   1.000
_cell.angle_alpha   90.00
_cell.angle_beta   90.00
_cell.angle_gamma   90.00
#
_symmetry.space_group_name_H-M   'P 1'
#
loop_
_entity.id
_entity.type
_entity.pdbx_description
1 polymer ?
#
loop_
_entity_poly.entity_id
_entity_poly.type
_entity_poly.pdbx_seq_one_letter_code
_entity_poly.pdbx_strand_id
1 'polypeptide(L)'
;SPEEMQKWVVPYNQRITEKAKKFGLMAMNVSGDYCEERLEKFDKKILHDSFDVEVASQGGLPSLFLAMGRWHEYPLDAVLEYTKKFLEEGNKPTVTAGLNGRMLRDGPVEKIVDNVKRFIDAFARDHNLTMFCANIPADTPTDHIHAAIVATHTYGRLPIADNLDDVKFELPKRESFQEWKKNVSPEILA
;
A
#
# COMPACT_ATOMS: atom_id res chain seq x y z
N SER A 1 -21.85 -4.56 -4.66
CA SER A 1 -20.93 -5.09 -5.71
C SER A 1 -20.15 -3.94 -6.35
N PRO A 2 -19.09 -4.18 -7.14
CA PRO A 2 -18.43 -3.12 -7.91
C PRO A 2 -19.40 -2.33 -8.82
N GLU A 3 -20.39 -3.00 -9.42
CA GLU A 3 -21.44 -2.35 -10.22
C GLU A 3 -22.26 -1.34 -9.41
N GLU A 4 -22.68 -1.70 -8.19
CA GLU A 4 -23.41 -0.78 -7.32
C GLU A 4 -22.53 0.39 -6.88
N MET A 5 -21.24 0.17 -6.65
CA MET A 5 -20.30 1.25 -6.32
C MET A 5 -20.11 2.21 -7.48
N GLN A 6 -20.02 1.72 -8.72
CA GLN A 6 -19.98 2.59 -9.90
C GLN A 6 -21.24 3.47 -9.97
N LYS A 7 -22.41 2.90 -9.70
CA LYS A 7 -23.68 3.62 -9.78
C LYS A 7 -23.88 4.62 -8.63
N TRP A 8 -23.48 4.26 -7.41
CA TRP A 8 -23.92 4.95 -6.19
C TRP A 8 -22.81 5.54 -5.35
N VAL A 9 -21.54 5.17 -5.56
CA VAL A 9 -20.41 5.68 -4.77
C VAL A 9 -19.56 6.63 -5.59
N VAL A 10 -19.18 6.24 -6.81
CA VAL A 10 -18.32 7.04 -7.68
C VAL A 10 -18.84 8.47 -7.92
N PRO A 11 -20.15 8.69 -8.21
CA PRO A 11 -20.65 10.06 -8.40
C PRO A 11 -20.54 10.93 -7.14
N TYR A 12 -20.57 10.34 -5.95
CA TYR A 12 -20.40 11.06 -4.69
C TYR A 12 -18.93 11.41 -4.44
N ASN A 13 -18.02 10.47 -4.68
CA ASN A 13 -16.56 10.69 -4.60
C ASN A 13 -16.13 11.83 -5.53
N GLN A 14 -16.61 11.83 -6.77
CA GLN A 14 -16.32 12.88 -7.75
C GLN A 14 -16.86 14.24 -7.28
N ARG A 15 -18.11 14.30 -6.79
CA ARG A 15 -18.71 15.53 -6.27
C ARG A 15 -17.97 16.09 -5.05
N ILE A 16 -17.52 15.22 -4.14
CA ILE A 16 -16.71 15.61 -2.98
C ILE A 16 -15.39 16.20 -3.46
N THR A 17 -14.73 15.53 -4.40
CA THR A 17 -13.46 15.99 -4.98
C THR A 17 -13.59 17.36 -5.62
N GLU A 18 -14.62 17.58 -6.45
CA GLU A 18 -14.89 18.88 -7.08
C GLU A 18 -15.15 19.99 -6.06
N LYS A 19 -15.89 19.68 -4.99
CA LYS A 19 -16.14 20.66 -3.92
C LYS A 19 -14.89 20.96 -3.10
N ALA A 20 -14.13 19.93 -2.72
CA ALA A 20 -12.89 20.07 -1.96
C ALA A 20 -11.84 20.92 -2.70
N LYS A 21 -11.72 20.73 -4.01
CA LYS A 21 -10.83 21.55 -4.87
C LYS A 21 -11.10 23.05 -4.76
N LYS A 22 -12.36 23.46 -4.58
CA LYS A 22 -12.72 24.90 -4.42
C LYS A 22 -12.17 25.52 -3.13
N PHE A 23 -11.78 24.69 -2.16
CA PHE A 23 -11.16 25.10 -0.91
C PHE A 23 -9.64 24.82 -0.88
N GLY A 24 -9.04 24.45 -2.02
CA GLY A 24 -7.63 24.06 -2.07
C GLY A 24 -7.33 22.72 -1.39
N LEU A 25 -8.34 21.88 -1.17
CA LEU A 25 -8.19 20.57 -0.55
C LEU A 25 -8.17 19.46 -1.61
N MET A 26 -7.31 18.46 -1.40
CA MET A 26 -7.30 17.21 -2.17
C MET A 26 -8.08 16.16 -1.38
N ALA A 27 -9.20 15.68 -1.94
CA ALA A 27 -9.93 14.55 -1.39
C ALA A 27 -9.29 13.25 -1.87
N MET A 28 -8.86 12.39 -0.94
CA MET A 28 -8.47 11.02 -1.25
C MET A 28 -9.66 10.10 -1.04
N ASN A 29 -10.25 9.62 -2.12
CA ASN A 29 -11.37 8.68 -2.06
C ASN A 29 -10.85 7.26 -2.23
N VAL A 30 -10.96 6.46 -1.17
CA VAL A 30 -10.67 5.02 -1.23
C VAL A 30 -12.01 4.31 -1.29
N SER A 31 -12.33 3.74 -2.45
CA SER A 31 -13.58 3.01 -2.70
C SER A 31 -13.31 1.94 -3.73
N GLY A 32 -13.84 0.73 -3.53
CA GLY A 32 -13.56 -0.40 -4.42
C GLY A 32 -12.41 -1.30 -3.96
N ASP A 33 -11.77 -1.03 -2.81
CA ASP A 33 -10.69 -1.88 -2.28
C ASP A 33 -11.14 -3.35 -2.16
N TYR A 34 -10.30 -4.24 -2.70
CA TYR A 34 -10.59 -5.66 -2.79
C TYR A 34 -10.11 -6.40 -1.54
N CYS A 35 -11.05 -6.99 -0.80
CA CYS A 35 -10.83 -7.50 0.56
C CYS A 35 -11.33 -8.94 0.80
N GLU A 36 -11.23 -9.84 -0.18
CA GLU A 36 -11.64 -11.24 0.01
C GLU A 36 -10.73 -11.97 1.02
N GLU A 37 -11.21 -12.22 2.23
CA GLU A 37 -10.42 -12.87 3.28
C GLU A 37 -10.08 -14.33 2.98
N ARG A 38 -10.74 -14.99 2.03
CA ARG A 38 -10.55 -16.42 1.72
C ARG A 38 -9.87 -16.58 0.37
N LEU A 39 -8.60 -17.00 0.37
CA LEU A 39 -7.77 -17.06 -0.84
C LEU A 39 -8.36 -17.92 -1.95
N GLU A 40 -9.07 -18.99 -1.60
CA GLU A 40 -9.74 -19.86 -2.57
C GLU A 40 -10.95 -19.21 -3.27
N LYS A 41 -11.38 -18.05 -2.79
CA LYS A 41 -12.38 -17.18 -3.43
C LYS A 41 -11.77 -15.99 -4.16
N PHE A 42 -10.44 -15.91 -4.26
CA PHE A 42 -9.81 -14.86 -5.06
C PHE A 42 -10.41 -14.88 -6.48
N ASP A 43 -10.94 -13.73 -6.89
CA ASP A 43 -11.60 -13.56 -8.18
C ASP A 43 -10.99 -12.36 -8.87
N LYS A 44 -10.21 -12.65 -9.91
CA LYS A 44 -9.52 -11.63 -10.72
C LYS A 44 -10.50 -10.67 -11.39
N LYS A 45 -11.67 -11.15 -11.82
CA LYS A 45 -12.65 -10.30 -12.48
C LYS A 45 -13.22 -9.31 -11.48
N ILE A 46 -13.62 -9.78 -10.29
CA ILE A 46 -14.12 -8.88 -9.24
C ILE A 46 -13.05 -7.87 -8.85
N LEU A 47 -11.79 -8.30 -8.75
CA LEU A 47 -10.67 -7.39 -8.49
C LEU A 47 -10.55 -6.29 -9.56
N HIS A 48 -10.59 -6.65 -10.84
CA HIS A 48 -10.49 -5.67 -11.94
C HIS A 48 -11.70 -4.72 -11.97
N ASP A 49 -12.91 -5.24 -11.76
CA ASP A 49 -14.12 -4.42 -11.64
C ASP A 49 -13.99 -3.44 -10.44
N SER A 50 -13.37 -3.87 -9.35
CA SER A 50 -13.02 -3.06 -8.18
C SER A 50 -12.01 -1.95 -8.51
N PHE A 51 -10.97 -2.25 -9.29
CA PHE A 51 -10.03 -1.23 -9.77
C PHE A 51 -10.67 -0.21 -10.70
N ASP A 52 -11.65 -0.61 -11.52
CA ASP A 52 -12.41 0.36 -12.32
C ASP A 52 -13.19 1.35 -11.43
N VAL A 53 -13.67 0.92 -10.26
CA VAL A 53 -14.29 1.81 -9.26
C VAL A 53 -13.27 2.77 -8.66
N GLU A 54 -12.07 2.30 -8.34
CA GLU A 54 -10.99 3.14 -7.80
C GLU A 54 -10.57 4.22 -8.79
N VAL A 55 -10.26 3.82 -10.03
CA VAL A 55 -9.86 4.73 -11.11
C VAL A 55 -10.96 5.75 -11.38
N ALA A 56 -12.23 5.33 -11.46
CA ALA A 56 -13.35 6.24 -11.67
C ALA A 56 -13.56 7.20 -10.48
N SER A 57 -13.36 6.73 -9.23
CA SER A 57 -13.42 7.55 -8.02
C SER A 57 -12.34 8.64 -7.98
N GLN A 58 -11.21 8.40 -8.66
CA GLN A 58 -10.09 9.32 -8.81
C GLN A 58 -10.19 10.18 -10.09
N GLY A 59 -11.35 10.19 -10.76
CA GLY A 59 -11.56 10.98 -11.97
C GLY A 59 -10.81 10.46 -13.19
N GLY A 60 -10.54 9.15 -13.25
CA GLY A 60 -9.84 8.50 -14.35
C GLY A 60 -8.33 8.36 -14.16
N LEU A 61 -7.77 8.89 -13.07
CA LEU A 61 -6.35 8.71 -12.76
C LEU A 61 -6.06 7.25 -12.40
N PRO A 62 -5.01 6.62 -12.96
CA PRO A 62 -4.66 5.23 -12.72
C PRO A 62 -4.00 5.06 -11.34
N SER A 63 -4.77 5.26 -10.28
CA SER A 63 -4.33 5.15 -8.88
C SER A 63 -5.06 4.01 -8.19
N LEU A 64 -4.34 2.95 -7.87
CA LEU A 64 -4.86 1.73 -7.27
C LEU A 64 -4.49 1.65 -5.78
N PHE A 65 -5.44 1.19 -4.96
CA PHE A 65 -5.26 0.97 -3.54
C PHE A 65 -5.29 -0.53 -3.24
N LEU A 66 -4.17 -1.04 -2.74
CA LEU A 66 -4.04 -2.41 -2.28
C LEU A 66 -4.08 -2.41 -0.75
N ALA A 67 -5.20 -1.99 -0.15
CA ALA A 67 -5.21 -1.55 1.25
C ALA A 67 -5.55 -2.66 2.23
N MET A 68 -6.84 -2.97 2.41
CA MET A 68 -7.33 -3.77 3.54
C MET A 68 -7.35 -5.27 3.26
N GLY A 69 -7.20 -5.69 2.02
CA GLY A 69 -7.19 -7.10 1.63
C GLY A 69 -5.96 -7.89 2.11
N ARG A 70 -5.97 -9.20 1.83
CA ARG A 70 -4.83 -10.11 2.05
C ARG A 70 -3.77 -9.97 0.95
N TRP A 71 -3.34 -8.73 0.67
CA TRP A 71 -2.41 -8.41 -0.41
C TRP A 71 -1.02 -9.06 -0.30
N HIS A 72 -0.67 -9.52 0.90
CA HIS A 72 0.51 -10.36 1.15
C HIS A 72 0.40 -11.77 0.55
N GLU A 73 -0.79 -12.18 0.10
CA GLU A 73 -1.06 -13.51 -0.43
C GLU A 73 -1.77 -13.48 -1.79
N TYR A 74 -2.51 -12.41 -2.14
CA TYR A 74 -3.11 -12.28 -3.47
C TYR A 74 -2.05 -12.22 -4.58
N PRO A 75 -2.33 -12.77 -5.78
CA PRO A 75 -1.40 -12.70 -6.91
C PRO A 75 -1.24 -11.26 -7.42
N LEU A 76 -0.03 -10.69 -7.34
CA LEU A 76 0.24 -9.34 -7.85
C LEU A 76 0.21 -9.26 -9.38
N ASP A 77 0.38 -10.39 -10.08
CA ASP A 77 0.26 -10.47 -11.54
C ASP A 77 -1.11 -9.97 -12.02
N ALA A 78 -2.17 -10.16 -11.22
CA ALA A 78 -3.49 -9.62 -11.55
C ALA A 78 -3.51 -8.08 -11.56
N VAL A 79 -2.70 -7.43 -10.72
CA VAL A 79 -2.54 -5.96 -10.69
C VAL A 79 -1.68 -5.50 -11.86
N LEU A 80 -0.60 -6.23 -12.16
CA LEU A 80 0.27 -5.96 -13.31
C LEU A 80 -0.51 -6.07 -14.63
N GLU A 81 -1.34 -7.12 -14.77
CA GLU A 81 -2.23 -7.31 -15.92
C GLU A 81 -3.21 -6.14 -16.09
N TYR A 82 -3.83 -5.67 -15.01
CA TYR A 82 -4.75 -4.54 -15.06
C TYR A 82 -4.04 -3.22 -15.43
N THR A 83 -2.84 -3.00 -14.90
CA THR A 83 -2.10 -1.75 -15.09
C THR A 83 -1.37 -1.65 -16.43
N LYS A 84 -1.21 -2.77 -17.14
CA LYS A 84 -0.56 -2.83 -18.46
C LYS A 84 -1.13 -1.82 -19.47
N LYS A 85 -2.45 -1.68 -19.53
CA LYS A 85 -3.13 -0.73 -20.45
C LYS A 85 -2.64 0.71 -20.26
N PHE A 86 -2.43 1.14 -19.01
CA PHE A 86 -1.97 2.49 -18.71
C PHE A 86 -0.49 2.67 -19.06
N LEU A 87 0.33 1.66 -18.80
CA LEU A 87 1.76 1.67 -19.16
C LEU A 87 1.94 1.76 -20.68
N GLU A 88 1.15 1.01 -21.46
CA GLU A 88 1.16 1.06 -22.92
C GLU A 88 0.71 2.42 -23.48
N GLU A 89 -0.15 3.14 -22.76
CA GLU A 89 -0.55 4.52 -23.06
C GLU A 89 0.49 5.56 -22.62
N GLY A 90 1.62 5.13 -22.03
CA GLY A 90 2.67 6.02 -21.51
C GLY A 90 2.35 6.66 -20.15
N ASN A 91 1.29 6.22 -19.48
CA ASN A 91 0.95 6.65 -18.12
C ASN A 91 1.67 5.76 -17.10
N LYS A 92 2.25 6.37 -16.05
CA LYS A 92 2.84 5.65 -14.92
C LYS A 92 1.80 5.50 -13.80
N PRO A 93 1.20 4.32 -13.58
CA PRO A 93 0.14 4.14 -12.59
C PRO A 93 0.69 4.30 -11.18
N THR A 94 -0.15 4.79 -10.27
CA THR A 94 0.17 4.84 -8.84
C THR A 94 -0.41 3.60 -8.16
N VAL A 95 0.42 2.92 -7.38
CA VAL A 95 0.01 1.78 -6.56
C VAL A 95 0.29 2.14 -5.11
N THR A 96 -0.75 2.17 -4.29
CA THR A 96 -0.63 2.36 -2.84
C THR A 96 -0.78 1.01 -2.15
N ALA A 97 0.34 0.38 -1.79
CA ALA A 97 0.42 -0.97 -1.27
C ALA A 97 0.41 -1.01 0.26
N GLY A 98 -0.62 -1.64 0.82
CA GLY A 98 -0.84 -1.81 2.25
C GLY A 98 -0.21 -3.07 2.79
N LEU A 99 0.58 -2.93 3.86
CA LEU A 99 0.99 -4.06 4.70
C LEU A 99 -0.19 -4.44 5.61
N ASN A 100 -0.62 -5.70 5.53
CA ASN A 100 -1.77 -6.21 6.27
C ASN A 100 -1.51 -6.19 7.79
N GLY A 101 -2.46 -5.64 8.56
CA GLY A 101 -2.30 -5.47 10.00
C GLY A 101 -2.17 -6.78 10.78
N ARG A 102 -2.79 -7.88 10.33
CA ARG A 102 -2.67 -9.20 10.97
C ARG A 102 -1.26 -9.76 10.77
N MET A 103 -0.70 -9.61 9.57
CA MET A 103 0.69 -9.98 9.29
C MET A 103 1.67 -9.10 10.09
N LEU A 104 1.41 -7.79 10.18
CA LEU A 104 2.23 -6.89 10.99
C LEU A 104 2.19 -7.25 12.48
N ARG A 105 1.06 -7.67 13.03
CA ARG A 105 0.95 -8.03 14.46
C ARG A 105 1.50 -9.42 14.76
N ASP A 106 1.05 -10.42 14.01
CA ASP A 106 1.21 -11.84 14.35
C ASP A 106 2.30 -12.54 13.52
N GLY A 107 2.68 -11.96 12.37
CA GLY A 107 3.64 -12.55 11.46
C GLY A 107 5.09 -12.36 11.92
N PRO A 108 6.00 -13.27 11.52
CA PRO A 108 7.42 -13.08 11.79
C PRO A 108 7.97 -11.91 10.94
N VAL A 109 9.03 -11.26 11.44
CA VAL A 109 9.68 -10.11 10.78
C VAL A 109 10.05 -10.42 9.34
N GLU A 110 10.55 -11.62 9.07
CA GLU A 110 10.96 -12.06 7.73
C GLU A 110 9.78 -11.99 6.74
N LYS A 111 8.56 -12.33 7.16
CA LYS A 111 7.38 -12.26 6.28
C LYS A 111 6.98 -10.82 5.95
N ILE A 112 7.19 -9.90 6.88
CA ILE A 112 6.97 -8.46 6.63
C ILE A 112 7.99 -7.96 5.60
N VAL A 113 9.26 -8.29 5.81
CA VAL A 113 10.38 -7.93 4.92
C VAL A 113 10.18 -8.53 3.52
N ASP A 114 9.81 -9.80 3.43
CA ASP A 114 9.50 -10.49 2.17
C ASP A 114 8.35 -9.82 1.43
N ASN A 115 7.27 -9.45 2.14
CA ASN A 115 6.13 -8.80 1.49
C ASN A 115 6.48 -7.39 0.98
N VAL A 116 7.30 -6.65 1.73
CA VAL A 116 7.81 -5.35 1.28
C VAL A 116 8.64 -5.51 0.01
N LYS A 117 9.60 -6.45 0.02
CA LYS A 117 10.43 -6.77 -1.14
C LYS A 117 9.59 -7.18 -2.34
N ARG A 118 8.56 -8.00 -2.14
CA ARG A 118 7.62 -8.45 -3.17
C ARG A 118 6.87 -7.29 -3.83
N PHE A 119 6.38 -6.32 -3.06
CA PHE A 119 5.74 -5.13 -3.64
C PHE A 119 6.73 -4.26 -4.43
N ILE A 120 7.93 -4.06 -3.89
CA ILE A 120 8.96 -3.26 -4.55
C ILE A 120 9.40 -3.91 -5.85
N ASP A 121 9.62 -5.23 -5.85
CA ASP A 121 10.02 -5.95 -7.04
C ASP A 121 8.95 -5.86 -8.14
N ALA A 122 7.68 -6.00 -7.76
CA ALA A 122 6.56 -5.95 -8.70
C ALA A 122 6.34 -4.54 -9.29
N PHE A 123 6.49 -3.48 -8.49
CA PHE A 123 5.94 -2.17 -8.85
C PHE A 123 6.94 -1.01 -8.90
N ALA A 124 8.07 -1.06 -8.19
CA ALA A 124 8.89 0.14 -7.99
C ALA A 124 9.58 0.66 -9.26
N ARG A 125 9.76 -0.20 -10.28
CA ARG A 125 10.40 0.15 -11.54
C ARG A 125 9.43 0.89 -12.47
N ASP A 126 8.25 0.32 -12.69
CA ASP A 126 7.30 0.77 -13.70
C ASP A 126 6.12 1.57 -13.14
N HIS A 127 5.92 1.60 -11.81
CA HIS A 127 4.81 2.28 -11.16
C HIS A 127 5.29 3.33 -10.15
N ASN A 128 4.40 4.25 -9.77
CA ASN A 128 4.60 5.10 -8.60
C ASN A 128 4.14 4.32 -7.37
N LEU A 129 5.07 3.68 -6.67
CA LEU A 129 4.76 2.87 -5.50
C LEU A 129 4.77 3.73 -4.22
N THR A 130 3.63 3.75 -3.52
CA THR A 130 3.55 4.19 -2.12
C THR A 130 3.32 2.98 -1.24
N MET A 131 4.04 2.87 -0.13
CA MET A 131 3.82 1.82 0.86
C MET A 131 3.28 2.40 2.15
N PHE A 132 2.35 1.70 2.79
CA PHE A 132 1.81 2.09 4.09
C PHE A 132 1.39 0.87 4.92
N CYS A 133 1.19 1.06 6.22
CA CYS A 133 0.60 0.04 7.08
C CYS A 133 -0.92 0.20 7.06
N ALA A 134 -1.64 -0.74 6.43
CA ALA A 134 -3.08 -0.62 6.17
C ALA A 134 -3.96 -0.58 7.42
N ASN A 135 -3.43 -1.10 8.51
CA ASN A 135 -3.89 -0.90 9.88
C ASN A 135 -2.77 -1.36 10.80
N ILE A 136 -2.51 -0.67 11.91
CA ILE A 136 -1.54 -1.11 12.92
C ILE A 136 -2.33 -1.47 14.18
N PRO A 137 -2.55 -2.77 14.46
CA PRO A 137 -3.10 -3.19 15.75
C PRO A 137 -2.30 -2.60 16.91
N ALA A 138 -2.98 -2.18 17.98
CA ALA A 138 -2.35 -1.48 19.11
C ALA A 138 -1.26 -2.30 19.82
N ASP A 139 -1.33 -3.62 19.71
CA ASP A 139 -0.40 -4.61 20.25
C ASP A 139 0.66 -5.08 19.24
N THR A 140 0.79 -4.41 18.09
CA THR A 140 1.83 -4.71 17.10
C THR A 140 3.22 -4.46 17.70
N PRO A 141 4.15 -5.45 17.65
CA PRO A 141 5.51 -5.23 18.09
C PRO A 141 6.17 -4.08 17.30
N THR A 142 6.85 -3.17 18.01
CA THR A 142 7.49 -2.02 17.36
C THR A 142 8.53 -2.44 16.32
N ASP A 143 9.24 -3.54 16.57
CA ASP A 143 10.24 -4.09 15.64
C ASP A 143 9.63 -4.51 14.29
N HIS A 144 8.34 -4.88 14.25
CA HIS A 144 7.65 -5.23 13.02
C HIS A 144 7.43 -4.00 12.14
N ILE A 145 7.07 -2.87 12.75
CA ILE A 145 6.94 -1.58 12.05
C ILE A 145 8.31 -1.06 11.59
N HIS A 146 9.32 -1.16 12.45
CA HIS A 146 10.69 -0.81 12.08
C HIS A 146 11.20 -1.67 10.92
N ALA A 147 10.93 -2.97 10.93
CA ALA A 147 11.31 -3.86 9.84
C ALA A 147 10.63 -3.46 8.53
N ALA A 148 9.34 -3.15 8.54
CA ALA A 148 8.63 -2.65 7.35
C ALA A 148 9.28 -1.37 6.79
N ILE A 149 9.58 -0.40 7.65
CA ILE A 149 10.21 0.87 7.25
C ILE A 149 11.62 0.63 6.70
N VAL A 150 12.47 -0.09 7.43
CA VAL A 150 13.86 -0.36 7.03
C VAL A 150 13.89 -1.16 5.73
N ALA A 151 13.02 -2.16 5.56
CA ALA A 151 12.93 -2.93 4.33
C ALA A 151 12.51 -2.04 3.15
N THR A 152 11.56 -1.13 3.36
CA THR A 152 11.09 -0.20 2.33
C THR A 152 12.24 0.71 1.87
N HIS A 153 13.01 1.27 2.80
CA HIS A 153 14.18 2.09 2.48
C HIS A 153 15.33 1.29 1.86
N THR A 154 15.50 0.02 2.27
CA THR A 154 16.61 -0.84 1.81
C THR A 154 16.38 -1.27 0.37
N TYR A 155 15.22 -1.85 0.07
CA TYR A 155 14.91 -2.38 -1.25
C TYR A 155 14.37 -1.32 -2.21
N GLY A 156 13.72 -0.26 -1.68
CA GLY A 156 13.11 0.82 -2.48
C GLY A 156 14.08 1.95 -2.81
N ARG A 157 15.36 1.82 -2.46
CA ARG A 157 16.38 2.84 -2.76
C ARG A 157 16.58 2.94 -4.27
N LEU A 158 16.51 4.16 -4.80
CA LEU A 158 16.76 4.43 -6.22
C LEU A 158 18.26 4.54 -6.54
N PRO A 159 18.72 4.05 -7.71
CA PRO A 159 17.96 3.19 -8.64
C PRO A 159 17.65 1.83 -8.00
N ILE A 160 16.46 1.28 -8.26
CA ILE A 160 16.06 -0.04 -7.74
C ILE A 160 17.04 -1.08 -8.29
N ALA A 161 17.59 -1.93 -7.42
CA ALA A 161 18.52 -2.97 -7.85
C ALA A 161 17.83 -3.96 -8.80
N ASP A 162 18.57 -4.48 -9.78
CA ASP A 162 18.03 -5.43 -10.76
C ASP A 162 17.58 -6.73 -10.08
N ASN A 163 18.34 -7.20 -9.10
CA ASN A 163 18.01 -8.34 -8.25
C ASN A 163 17.99 -7.94 -6.78
N LEU A 164 16.80 -7.97 -6.17
CA LEU A 164 16.63 -7.63 -4.75
C LEU A 164 17.14 -8.74 -3.80
N ASP A 165 17.43 -9.95 -4.28
CA ASP A 165 18.07 -11.01 -3.49
C ASP A 165 19.52 -10.70 -3.12
N ASP A 166 20.19 -9.85 -3.90
CA ASP A 166 21.57 -9.45 -3.65
C ASP A 166 21.68 -8.29 -2.64
N VAL A 167 20.54 -7.67 -2.29
CA VAL A 167 20.50 -6.54 -1.35
C VAL A 167 20.39 -7.06 0.08
N LYS A 168 21.40 -6.74 0.90
CA LYS A 168 21.41 -7.15 2.31
C LYS A 168 20.43 -6.32 3.14
N PHE A 169 19.51 -6.99 3.81
CA PHE A 169 18.68 -6.40 4.86
C PHE A 169 19.28 -6.65 6.24
N GLU A 170 19.35 -5.59 7.06
CA GLU A 170 19.72 -5.69 8.46
C GLU A 170 18.75 -4.82 9.28
N LEU A 171 18.09 -5.41 10.28
CA LEU A 171 17.26 -4.66 11.20
C LEU A 171 18.16 -4.01 12.27
N PRO A 172 18.25 -2.67 12.34
CA PRO A 172 19.07 -2.01 13.34
C PRO A 172 18.50 -2.25 14.73
N LYS A 173 19.37 -2.52 15.71
CA LYS A 173 18.98 -2.49 17.11
C LYS A 173 18.68 -1.05 17.51
N ARG A 174 17.50 -0.80 18.03
CA ARG A 174 17.09 0.50 18.55
C ARG A 174 16.91 0.41 20.06
N GLU A 175 17.19 1.51 20.74
CA GLU A 175 16.84 1.65 22.15
C GLU A 175 15.30 1.63 22.29
N SER A 176 14.81 1.15 23.42
CA SER A 176 13.39 1.21 23.75
C SER A 176 12.93 2.66 23.92
N PHE A 177 11.62 2.91 23.80
CA PHE A 177 11.07 4.25 24.08
C PHE A 177 11.45 4.76 25.48
N GLN A 178 11.53 3.87 26.48
CA GLN A 178 11.93 4.24 27.84
C GLN A 178 13.41 4.62 27.96
N GLU A 179 14.28 4.00 27.16
CA GLU A 179 15.69 4.37 27.08
C GLU A 179 15.86 5.67 26.32
N TRP A 180 15.22 5.80 25.15
CA TRP A 180 15.20 7.03 24.37
C TRP A 180 14.75 8.21 25.21
N LYS A 181 13.65 8.07 25.95
CA LYS A 181 13.08 9.13 26.80
C LYS A 181 14.08 9.65 27.86
N LYS A 182 15.00 8.82 28.36
CA LYS A 182 16.04 9.25 29.30
C LYS A 182 17.11 10.11 28.64
N ASN A 183 17.27 10.00 27.32
CA ASN A 183 18.34 10.59 26.53
C ASN A 183 17.91 11.85 25.76
N VAL A 184 16.62 12.23 25.78
CA VAL A 184 16.10 13.45 25.14
C VAL A 184 15.79 14.56 26.15
N SER A 185 16.07 15.83 25.76
CA SER A 185 15.76 17.02 26.55
C SER A 185 14.25 17.08 26.93
N PRO A 186 13.89 17.55 28.14
CA PRO A 186 12.50 17.79 28.53
C PRO A 186 11.71 18.67 27.54
N GLU A 187 12.39 19.55 26.80
CA GLU A 187 11.80 20.45 25.81
C GLU A 187 11.26 19.72 24.56
N ILE A 188 11.76 18.52 24.27
CA ILE A 188 11.29 17.67 23.16
C ILE A 188 10.07 16.83 23.59
N LEU A 189 9.84 16.69 24.90
CA LEU A 189 8.78 15.87 25.48
C LEU A 189 7.52 16.66 25.85
N ALA A 190 7.56 18.00 25.78
CA ALA A 190 6.48 18.93 26.09
C ALA A 190 5.67 19.31 24.83
#